data_AF-A0A9N9NKR9-F1
#
_entry.id   AF-A0A9N9NKR9-F1
#
_cell.length_a   1.000
_cell.length_b   1.000
_cell.length_c   1.000
_cell.angle_alpha   90.00
_cell.angle_beta   90.00
_cell.angle_gamma   90.00
#
_symmetry.space_group_name_H-M   'P 1'
#
loop_
_entity.id
_entity.type
_entity.pdbx_description
1 polymer ?
#
loop_
_entity_poly.entity_id
_entity_poly.type
_entity_poly.pdbx_seq_one_letter_code
_entity_poly.pdbx_strand_id
1 'polypeptide(L)'
;MDEFTSLAENKQDSSQKNDDNLSLFKTIIRKDTYFVMSPKQLDRLKLVSEAVFKLANETLLEIINQNEVESWMESRYGIVKSLWKNGKTGINLIRIDFAWDQEKNFKVLELNSPHQVGWILSGLVEKEASADKIGIPLAPQPMFYANYVLKKLGPKVAIIILSPNAEYDLLASQIESLGGKAKIIYLSEVGFQDIIDFAPTGLFWRCLPGLIERSELIIKISNLRIPQIPSFEYTTGAIPKTYLLSKSDFTKNLNLLEQHKAVLKAGDSAGGKEVILGKNFKDSWEDKLKEIMNSNR
;
A
#
# COMPACT_ATOMS: atom_id res chain seq x y z
N MET A 1 20.59 47.43 -26.64
CA MET A 1 21.55 46.85 -27.61
C MET A 1 22.23 45.69 -26.91
N ASP A 2 21.47 44.71 -26.46
CA ASP A 2 20.74 43.69 -27.24
C ASP A 2 21.70 42.64 -27.78
N GLU A 3 21.76 41.51 -27.07
CA GLU A 3 21.70 40.21 -27.72
C GLU A 3 21.08 39.20 -26.73
N PHE A 4 19.77 39.06 -26.87
CA PHE A 4 18.97 37.96 -26.37
C PHE A 4 19.47 36.66 -27.03
N THR A 5 20.04 35.74 -26.26
CA THR A 5 20.13 34.33 -26.67
C THR A 5 18.98 33.58 -26.00
N SER A 6 18.03 33.18 -26.83
CA SER A 6 16.84 32.41 -26.47
C SER A 6 17.24 31.07 -25.83
N LEU A 7 16.89 30.88 -24.56
CA LEU A 7 16.70 29.55 -24.00
C LEU A 7 15.48 28.94 -24.67
N ALA A 8 15.71 28.19 -25.74
CA ALA A 8 14.70 27.35 -26.35
C ALA A 8 14.24 26.33 -25.29
N GLU A 9 12.97 26.43 -24.94
CA GLU A 9 12.24 25.46 -24.13
C GLU A 9 12.40 24.07 -24.76
N ASN A 10 13.19 23.21 -24.13
CA ASN A 10 13.11 21.77 -24.36
C ASN A 10 11.80 21.28 -23.72
N LYS A 11 10.67 21.48 -24.43
CA LYS A 11 9.48 20.64 -24.28
C LYS A 11 9.83 19.26 -24.80
N GLN A 12 10.51 18.47 -23.96
CA GLN A 12 10.58 17.04 -24.17
C GLN A 12 9.16 16.50 -24.05
N ASP A 13 8.66 16.01 -25.18
CA ASP A 13 7.31 15.54 -25.40
C ASP A 13 6.94 14.48 -24.34
N SER A 14 5.95 14.77 -23.50
CA SER A 14 5.48 13.87 -22.43
C SER A 14 4.90 12.56 -22.98
N SER A 15 4.64 12.50 -24.29
CA SER A 15 4.19 11.30 -25.00
C SER A 15 5.29 10.22 -25.09
N GLN A 16 6.54 10.60 -25.38
CA GLN A 16 7.65 9.65 -25.55
C GLN A 16 8.04 8.94 -24.25
N LYS A 17 8.01 9.63 -23.10
CA LYS A 17 8.31 9.03 -21.79
C LYS A 17 7.30 7.95 -21.37
N ASN A 18 6.04 8.09 -21.79
CA ASN A 18 5.00 7.11 -21.48
C ASN A 18 5.16 5.82 -22.30
N ASP A 19 5.55 5.94 -23.56
CA ASP A 19 5.80 4.78 -24.43
C ASP A 19 7.02 3.96 -24.01
N ASP A 20 8.10 4.63 -23.58
CA ASP A 20 9.32 3.96 -23.10
C ASP A 20 9.09 3.18 -21.80
N ASN A 21 8.33 3.75 -20.86
CA ASN A 21 7.93 3.06 -19.63
C ASN A 21 7.07 1.83 -19.94
N LEU A 22 6.13 1.93 -20.88
CA LEU A 22 5.27 0.82 -21.30
C LEU A 22 6.07 -0.30 -21.98
N SER A 23 7.14 0.05 -22.72
CA SER A 23 8.01 -0.93 -23.39
C SER A 23 8.79 -1.82 -22.42
N LEU A 24 9.20 -1.28 -21.26
CA LEU A 24 9.97 -2.01 -20.25
C LEU A 24 9.14 -3.13 -19.58
N PHE A 25 7.81 -2.96 -19.50
CA PHE A 25 6.90 -3.93 -18.89
C PHE A 25 6.48 -5.08 -19.82
N LYS A 26 6.74 -4.98 -21.14
CA LYS A 26 6.32 -5.99 -22.13
C LYS A 26 7.11 -7.31 -22.09
N THR A 27 8.20 -7.38 -21.32
CA THR A 27 9.17 -8.47 -21.40
C THR A 27 8.76 -9.74 -20.62
N ILE A 28 7.68 -9.74 -19.83
CA ILE A 28 7.29 -10.90 -19.00
C ILE A 28 5.79 -11.21 -19.13
N ILE A 29 5.30 -11.50 -20.34
CA ILE A 29 3.99 -12.14 -20.50
C ILE A 29 4.12 -13.24 -21.56
N ARG A 30 4.09 -14.51 -21.13
CA ARG A 30 3.70 -15.60 -22.03
C ARG A 30 2.23 -15.37 -22.37
N LYS A 31 1.93 -15.01 -23.62
CA LYS A 31 0.65 -14.44 -24.08
C LYS A 31 -0.60 -15.33 -23.88
N ASP A 32 -0.46 -16.58 -23.42
CA ASP A 32 -1.53 -17.58 -23.51
C ASP A 32 -1.93 -18.24 -22.17
N THR A 33 -1.51 -17.69 -21.02
CA THR A 33 -1.93 -18.24 -19.70
C THR A 33 -2.67 -17.19 -18.89
N TYR A 34 -3.93 -17.48 -18.56
CA TYR A 34 -4.81 -16.60 -17.80
C TYR A 34 -5.50 -17.37 -16.66
N PHE A 35 -5.80 -16.66 -15.56
CA PHE A 35 -6.60 -17.18 -14.47
C PHE A 35 -8.06 -16.73 -14.65
N VAL A 36 -8.98 -17.68 -14.70
CA VAL A 36 -10.42 -17.40 -14.81
C VAL A 36 -11.09 -17.60 -13.45
N MET A 37 -11.90 -16.62 -13.05
CA MET A 37 -12.75 -16.71 -11.88
C MET A 37 -14.22 -16.81 -12.31
N SER A 38 -14.97 -17.74 -11.74
CA SER A 38 -16.42 -17.82 -11.97
C SER A 38 -17.16 -16.65 -11.30
N PRO A 39 -18.35 -16.27 -11.77
CA PRO A 39 -19.15 -15.21 -11.13
C PRO A 39 -19.38 -15.44 -9.63
N LYS A 40 -19.67 -16.69 -9.23
CA LYS A 40 -19.85 -17.06 -7.80
C LYS A 40 -18.59 -16.81 -6.95
N GLN A 41 -17.41 -17.06 -7.53
CA GLN A 41 -16.14 -16.82 -6.83
C GLN A 41 -15.85 -15.32 -6.73
N LEU A 42 -16.17 -14.55 -7.77
CA LEU A 42 -16.03 -13.09 -7.75
C LEU A 42 -16.97 -12.45 -6.71
N ASP A 43 -18.22 -12.89 -6.65
CA ASP A 43 -19.19 -12.40 -5.66
C ASP A 43 -18.74 -12.73 -4.24
N ARG A 44 -18.22 -13.95 -4.01
CA ARG A 44 -17.63 -14.33 -2.73
C ARG A 44 -16.41 -13.48 -2.38
N LEU A 45 -15.53 -13.20 -3.34
CA LEU A 45 -14.36 -12.35 -3.14
C LEU A 45 -14.76 -10.92 -2.74
N LYS A 46 -15.78 -10.34 -3.39
CA LYS A 46 -16.32 -9.02 -3.05
C LYS A 46 -16.85 -8.99 -1.62
N LEU A 47 -17.71 -9.95 -1.26
CA LEU A 47 -18.28 -10.06 0.09
C LEU A 47 -17.20 -10.19 1.17
N VAL A 48 -16.20 -11.05 0.95
CA VAL A 48 -15.09 -11.21 1.90
C VAL A 48 -14.25 -9.94 1.97
N SER A 49 -13.97 -9.28 0.84
CA SER A 49 -13.20 -8.04 0.81
C SER A 49 -13.89 -6.90 1.58
N GLU A 50 -15.22 -6.76 1.44
CA GLU A 50 -16.02 -5.79 2.19
C GLU A 50 -16.02 -6.09 3.68
N ALA A 51 -16.22 -7.35 4.07
CA ALA A 51 -16.19 -7.76 5.47
C ALA A 51 -14.82 -7.49 6.11
N VAL A 52 -13.74 -7.82 5.40
CA VAL A 52 -12.36 -7.59 5.86
C VAL A 52 -12.05 -6.10 5.98
N PHE A 53 -12.47 -5.29 5.01
CA PHE A 53 -12.30 -3.84 5.06
C PHE A 53 -13.02 -3.19 6.24
N LYS A 54 -14.25 -3.64 6.51
CA LYS A 54 -15.04 -3.21 7.68
C LYS A 54 -14.36 -3.61 8.98
N LEU A 55 -13.98 -4.89 9.11
CA LEU A 55 -13.30 -5.40 10.30
C LEU A 55 -11.99 -4.66 10.57
N ALA A 56 -11.20 -4.37 9.53
CA ALA A 56 -9.96 -3.62 9.67
C ALA A 56 -10.19 -2.21 10.26
N ASN A 57 -11.25 -1.52 9.84
CA ASN A 57 -11.63 -0.22 10.40
C ASN A 57 -12.13 -0.33 11.85
N GLU A 58 -12.92 -1.36 12.17
CA GLU A 58 -13.40 -1.62 13.52
C GLU A 58 -12.24 -1.91 14.48
N THR A 59 -11.30 -2.76 14.06
CA THR A 59 -10.07 -3.06 14.82
C THR A 59 -9.21 -1.82 15.01
N LEU A 60 -9.05 -0.98 13.99
CA LEU A 60 -8.34 0.31 14.14
C LEU A 60 -8.98 1.17 15.24
N LEU A 61 -10.31 1.34 15.20
CA LEU A 61 -11.05 2.09 16.20
C LEU A 61 -10.89 1.52 17.61
N GLU A 62 -10.92 0.19 17.74
CA GLU A 62 -10.69 -0.48 19.02
C GLU A 62 -9.30 -0.15 19.57
N ILE A 63 -8.25 -0.32 18.77
CA ILE A 63 -6.86 0.01 19.14
C ILE A 63 -6.75 1.45 19.62
N ILE A 64 -7.37 2.39 18.90
CA ILE A 64 -7.31 3.82 19.22
C ILE A 64 -8.00 4.13 20.55
N ASN A 65 -9.13 3.49 20.82
CA ASN A 65 -9.94 3.76 22.02
C ASN A 65 -9.42 3.05 23.28
N GLN A 66 -8.42 2.17 23.15
CA GLN A 66 -7.78 1.54 24.32
C GLN A 66 -6.97 2.57 25.13
N ASN A 67 -7.34 2.73 26.40
CA ASN A 67 -6.66 3.63 27.35
C ASN A 67 -5.34 3.05 27.86
N GLU A 68 -5.28 1.73 28.03
CA GLU A 68 -4.07 0.99 28.40
C GLU A 68 -3.65 0.13 27.22
N VAL A 69 -2.41 0.27 26.78
CA VAL A 69 -1.82 -0.54 25.71
C VAL A 69 -0.49 -1.07 26.22
N GLU A 70 -0.26 -2.37 25.99
CA GLU A 70 1.03 -2.97 26.26
C GLU A 70 2.16 -2.19 25.54
N SER A 71 3.36 -2.16 26.12
CA SER A 71 4.48 -1.37 25.59
C SER A 71 4.83 -1.64 24.12
N TRP A 72 4.63 -2.86 23.62
CA TRP A 72 4.83 -3.20 22.21
C TRP A 72 3.70 -2.71 21.30
N MET A 73 2.49 -2.58 21.82
CA MET A 73 1.37 -1.95 21.11
C MET A 73 1.60 -0.45 21.06
N GLU A 74 2.04 0.16 22.17
CA GLU A 74 2.35 1.60 22.19
C GLU A 74 3.51 1.94 21.23
N SER A 75 4.54 1.09 21.13
CA SER A 75 5.64 1.32 20.18
C SER A 75 5.21 1.21 18.71
N ARG A 76 4.10 0.52 18.41
CA ARG A 76 3.56 0.37 17.04
C ARG A 76 2.41 1.32 16.73
N TYR A 77 1.55 1.60 17.71
CA TYR A 77 0.29 2.34 17.54
C TYR A 77 0.28 3.70 18.25
N GLY A 78 1.29 4.06 19.04
CA GLY A 78 1.34 5.37 19.71
C GLY A 78 1.31 6.53 18.70
N ILE A 79 2.02 6.38 17.58
CA ILE A 79 1.97 7.34 16.46
C ILE A 79 0.60 7.35 15.75
N VAL A 80 -0.06 6.19 15.63
CA VAL A 80 -1.42 6.11 15.07
C VAL A 80 -2.39 6.88 15.95
N LYS A 81 -2.33 6.66 17.27
CA LYS A 81 -3.17 7.35 18.26
C LYS A 81 -2.93 8.85 18.27
N SER A 82 -1.68 9.29 18.12
CA SER A 82 -1.37 10.72 18.06
C SER A 82 -1.93 11.37 16.78
N LEU A 83 -1.79 10.70 15.63
CA LEU A 83 -2.32 11.15 14.35
C LEU A 83 -3.86 11.10 14.28
N TRP A 84 -4.51 10.15 14.97
CA TRP A 84 -5.97 10.04 15.04
C TRP A 84 -6.65 11.27 15.66
N LYS A 85 -5.95 12.01 16.54
CA LYS A 85 -6.46 13.26 17.09
C LYS A 85 -6.63 14.35 16.01
N ASN A 86 -5.90 14.22 14.90
CA ASN A 86 -5.86 15.19 13.81
C ASN A 86 -6.69 14.77 12.58
N GLY A 87 -7.22 13.54 12.56
CA GLY A 87 -8.08 13.01 11.51
C GLY A 87 -8.81 11.76 11.99
N LYS A 88 -10.12 11.68 11.70
CA LYS A 88 -10.95 10.50 12.00
C LYS A 88 -11.43 9.85 10.71
N THR A 89 -10.51 9.67 9.76
CA THR A 89 -10.88 9.22 8.42
C THR A 89 -11.00 7.69 8.36
N GLY A 90 -10.23 6.99 9.19
CA GLY A 90 -10.11 5.53 9.12
C GLY A 90 -9.47 5.07 7.82
N ILE A 91 -9.40 3.75 7.64
CA ILE A 91 -8.85 3.11 6.44
C ILE A 91 -9.76 3.44 5.26
N ASN A 92 -9.21 4.14 4.27
CA ASN A 92 -9.94 4.56 3.07
C ASN A 92 -9.42 3.93 1.76
N LEU A 93 -8.38 3.10 1.86
CA LEU A 93 -7.85 2.30 0.76
C LEU A 93 -7.07 1.11 1.32
N ILE A 94 -7.30 -0.08 0.76
CA ILE A 94 -6.61 -1.32 1.16
C ILE A 94 -6.37 -2.22 -0.06
N ARG A 95 -5.24 -2.92 -0.10
CA ARG A 95 -5.00 -4.08 -0.96
C ARG A 95 -4.99 -5.31 -0.06
N ILE A 96 -5.80 -6.30 -0.39
CA ILE A 96 -5.90 -7.54 0.37
C ILE A 96 -5.25 -8.65 -0.45
N ASP A 97 -4.26 -9.30 0.14
CA ASP A 97 -3.62 -10.46 -0.49
C ASP A 97 -4.40 -11.71 -0.06
N PHE A 98 -4.85 -12.50 -1.03
CA PHE A 98 -5.64 -13.71 -0.81
C PHE A 98 -4.91 -14.97 -1.27
N ALA A 99 -5.24 -16.10 -0.63
CA ALA A 99 -4.95 -17.44 -1.13
C ALA A 99 -6.23 -18.27 -1.21
N TRP A 100 -6.17 -19.32 -2.02
CA TRP A 100 -7.17 -20.37 -2.04
C TRP A 100 -6.63 -21.54 -1.22
N ASP A 101 -7.47 -22.10 -0.36
CA ASP A 101 -7.17 -23.40 0.22
C ASP A 101 -7.53 -24.54 -0.76
N GLN A 102 -7.25 -25.78 -0.36
CA GLN A 102 -7.53 -26.98 -1.15
C GLN A 102 -9.02 -27.14 -1.47
N GLU A 103 -9.90 -26.53 -0.67
CA GLU A 103 -11.36 -26.53 -0.83
C GLU A 103 -11.88 -25.32 -1.61
N LYS A 104 -10.98 -24.51 -2.19
CA LYS A 104 -11.30 -23.28 -2.95
C LYS A 104 -11.98 -22.19 -2.11
N ASN A 105 -11.74 -22.16 -0.80
CA ASN A 105 -12.13 -21.04 0.04
C ASN A 105 -11.06 -19.95 0.03
N PHE A 106 -11.49 -18.69 0.04
CA PHE A 106 -10.59 -17.55 0.18
C PHE A 106 -10.05 -17.46 1.61
N LYS A 107 -8.73 -17.32 1.73
CA LYS A 107 -8.02 -17.01 2.98
C LYS A 107 -7.32 -15.68 2.81
N VAL A 108 -7.51 -14.78 3.77
CA VAL A 108 -6.79 -13.52 3.84
C VAL A 108 -5.37 -13.81 4.31
N LEU A 109 -4.37 -13.39 3.55
CA LEU A 109 -2.96 -13.55 3.89
C LEU A 109 -2.39 -12.28 4.53
N GLU A 110 -2.78 -11.12 4.01
CA GLU A 110 -2.19 -9.85 4.40
C GLU A 110 -3.09 -8.68 3.99
N LEU A 111 -3.10 -7.66 4.86
CA LEU A 111 -3.73 -6.37 4.60
C LEU A 111 -2.63 -5.36 4.28
N ASN A 112 -2.45 -5.04 3.00
CA ASN A 112 -1.48 -4.07 2.55
C ASN A 112 -2.17 -2.72 2.43
N SER A 113 -1.90 -1.81 3.35
CA SER A 113 -2.40 -0.45 3.31
C SER A 113 -1.38 0.62 3.04
N PRO A 114 -0.16 0.56 3.61
CA PRO A 114 0.90 1.42 3.16
C PRO A 114 1.50 0.86 1.86
N HIS A 115 1.78 1.72 0.88
CA HIS A 115 2.58 1.39 -0.32
C HIS A 115 1.99 0.41 -1.32
N GLN A 116 0.69 0.49 -1.54
CA GLN A 116 0.08 -0.30 -2.60
C GLN A 116 0.52 0.22 -3.97
N VAL A 117 0.98 -0.71 -4.80
CA VAL A 117 1.31 -0.53 -6.22
C VAL A 117 0.52 -1.55 -7.04
N GLY A 118 0.46 -1.32 -8.35
CA GLY A 118 -0.20 -2.20 -9.31
C GLY A 118 -1.65 -1.87 -9.57
N TRP A 119 -2.15 -0.71 -9.12
CA TRP A 119 -3.53 -0.27 -9.36
C TRP A 119 -3.75 0.14 -10.82
N ILE A 120 -2.82 0.89 -11.39
CA ILE A 120 -2.87 1.34 -12.78
C ILE A 120 -2.24 0.28 -13.69
N LEU A 121 -1.10 -0.28 -13.27
CA LEU A 121 -0.34 -1.22 -14.09
C LEU A 121 -1.09 -2.52 -14.33
N SER A 122 -1.83 -3.07 -13.36
CA SER A 122 -2.63 -4.29 -13.57
C SER A 122 -3.72 -4.09 -14.62
N GLY A 123 -4.42 -2.96 -14.57
CA GLY A 123 -5.45 -2.61 -15.56
C GLY A 123 -4.88 -2.43 -16.97
N LEU A 124 -3.68 -1.85 -17.10
CA LEU A 124 -2.98 -1.73 -18.39
C LEU A 124 -2.59 -3.11 -18.93
N VAL A 125 -2.02 -3.96 -18.08
CA VAL A 125 -1.61 -5.32 -18.46
C VAL A 125 -2.81 -6.18 -18.87
N GLU A 126 -3.91 -6.17 -18.13
CA GLU A 126 -5.12 -6.94 -18.50
C GLU A 126 -5.72 -6.45 -19.82
N LYS A 127 -5.73 -5.13 -20.06
CA LYS A 127 -6.18 -4.55 -21.32
C LYS A 127 -5.30 -4.99 -22.50
N GLU A 128 -3.98 -4.95 -22.35
CA GLU A 128 -3.04 -5.37 -23.40
C GLU A 128 -3.09 -6.88 -23.66
N ALA A 129 -3.30 -7.68 -22.62
CA ALA A 129 -3.44 -9.13 -22.72
C ALA A 129 -4.74 -9.56 -23.42
N SER A 130 -5.56 -8.62 -23.92
CA SER A 130 -6.87 -8.89 -24.51
C SER A 130 -7.79 -9.66 -23.57
N ALA A 131 -7.75 -9.38 -22.26
CA ALA A 131 -8.67 -9.99 -21.30
C ALA A 131 -10.14 -9.83 -21.73
N ASP A 132 -10.49 -8.68 -22.34
CA ASP A 132 -11.82 -8.41 -22.94
C ASP A 132 -12.24 -9.42 -24.04
N LYS A 133 -11.29 -10.11 -24.68
CA LYS A 133 -11.57 -11.16 -25.67
C LYS A 133 -11.78 -12.53 -25.04
N ILE A 134 -11.38 -12.69 -23.78
CA ILE A 134 -11.41 -13.95 -23.02
C ILE A 134 -12.56 -13.93 -21.99
N GLY A 135 -12.89 -12.76 -21.46
CA GLY A 135 -13.93 -12.55 -20.46
C GLY A 135 -14.01 -11.09 -20.03
N ILE A 136 -14.50 -10.85 -18.81
CA ILE A 136 -14.53 -9.51 -18.21
C ILE A 136 -13.24 -9.33 -17.39
N PRO A 137 -12.42 -8.30 -17.66
CA PRO A 137 -11.25 -7.97 -16.83
C PRO A 137 -11.65 -7.75 -15.37
N LEU A 138 -10.83 -8.25 -14.45
CA LEU A 138 -11.06 -8.07 -13.02
C LEU A 138 -10.31 -6.84 -12.49
N ALA A 139 -9.19 -6.48 -13.11
CA ALA A 139 -8.52 -5.23 -12.79
C ALA A 139 -9.40 -4.05 -13.20
N PRO A 140 -9.47 -3.00 -12.37
CA PRO A 140 -10.20 -1.80 -12.74
C PRO A 140 -9.57 -1.17 -13.99
N GLN A 141 -10.40 -0.48 -14.78
CA GLN A 141 -9.90 0.31 -15.91
C GLN A 141 -8.82 1.28 -15.41
N PRO A 142 -7.73 1.53 -16.18
CA PRO A 142 -6.60 2.34 -15.72
C PRO A 142 -7.00 3.71 -15.13
N MET A 143 -8.02 4.36 -15.69
CA MET A 143 -8.50 5.68 -15.26
C MET A 143 -9.37 5.66 -13.99
N PHE A 144 -9.80 4.48 -13.52
CA PHE A 144 -10.63 4.36 -12.32
C PHE A 144 -9.95 5.00 -11.12
N TYR A 145 -8.64 4.78 -10.98
CA TYR A 145 -7.89 5.23 -9.82
C TYR A 145 -7.72 6.76 -9.78
N ALA A 146 -7.41 7.39 -10.92
CA ALA A 146 -7.35 8.85 -11.01
C ALA A 146 -8.72 9.50 -10.71
N ASN A 147 -9.82 8.93 -11.21
CA ASN A 147 -11.17 9.39 -10.89
C ASN A 147 -11.50 9.23 -9.39
N TYR A 148 -11.12 8.10 -8.79
CA TYR A 148 -11.29 7.87 -7.36
C TYR A 148 -10.53 8.91 -6.53
N VAL A 149 -9.27 9.18 -6.89
CA VAL A 149 -8.42 10.18 -6.27
C VAL A 149 -9.05 11.57 -6.38
N LEU A 150 -9.42 12.03 -7.58
CA LEU A 150 -10.06 13.33 -7.77
C LEU A 150 -11.38 13.48 -7.01
N LYS A 151 -12.20 12.42 -7.00
CA LYS A 151 -13.48 12.42 -6.26
C LYS A 151 -13.28 12.58 -4.76
N LYS A 152 -12.20 12.05 -4.20
CA LYS A 152 -11.95 12.03 -2.75
C LYS A 152 -11.05 13.17 -2.27
N LEU A 153 -10.09 13.60 -3.09
CA LEU A 153 -9.05 14.56 -2.77
C LEU A 153 -9.28 15.92 -3.44
N GLY A 154 -10.27 16.03 -4.32
CA GLY A 154 -10.56 17.24 -5.07
C GLY A 154 -9.62 17.47 -6.25
N PRO A 155 -9.72 18.63 -6.92
CA PRO A 155 -9.10 18.89 -8.21
C PRO A 155 -7.59 19.14 -8.16
N LYS A 156 -6.98 19.39 -7.00
CA LYS A 156 -5.55 19.73 -6.87
C LYS A 156 -4.87 18.78 -5.90
N VAL A 157 -4.11 17.82 -6.41
CA VAL A 157 -3.57 16.70 -5.64
C VAL A 157 -2.05 16.79 -5.55
N ALA A 158 -1.51 16.76 -4.34
CA ALA A 158 -0.08 16.53 -4.15
C ALA A 158 0.16 15.02 -3.95
N ILE A 159 1.04 14.45 -4.77
CA ILE A 159 1.43 13.04 -4.72
C ILE A 159 2.75 12.96 -3.95
N ILE A 160 2.70 12.50 -2.70
CA ILE A 160 3.84 12.49 -1.79
C ILE A 160 4.59 11.15 -1.89
N ILE A 161 5.86 11.21 -2.29
CA ILE A 161 6.70 10.03 -2.54
C ILE A 161 8.00 10.07 -1.73
N LEU A 162 8.59 8.91 -1.47
CA LEU A 162 9.97 8.80 -0.96
C LEU A 162 11.00 8.51 -2.05
N SER A 163 10.57 7.88 -3.13
CA SER A 163 11.43 7.46 -4.23
C SER A 163 10.65 7.52 -5.54
N PRO A 164 11.32 7.77 -6.68
CA PRO A 164 10.68 7.75 -7.99
C PRO A 164 9.95 6.42 -8.26
N ASN A 165 8.83 6.49 -8.97
CA ASN A 165 8.10 5.32 -9.45
C ASN A 165 7.18 5.69 -10.62
N ALA A 166 7.30 4.98 -11.73
CA ALA A 166 6.57 5.26 -12.97
C ALA A 166 5.04 5.23 -12.81
N GLU A 167 4.50 4.46 -11.85
CA GLU A 167 3.05 4.43 -11.61
C GLU A 167 2.52 5.77 -11.08
N TYR A 168 3.35 6.57 -10.39
CA TYR A 168 2.95 7.91 -9.93
C TYR A 168 3.02 8.96 -11.01
N ASP A 169 3.97 8.83 -11.93
CA ASP A 169 4.02 9.66 -13.13
C ASP A 169 2.74 9.41 -13.96
N LEU A 170 2.37 8.14 -14.13
CA LEU A 170 1.12 7.77 -14.79
C LEU A 170 -0.10 8.32 -14.06
N LEU A 171 -0.18 8.19 -12.73
CA LEU A 171 -1.29 8.74 -11.94
C LEU A 171 -1.39 10.27 -12.11
N ALA A 172 -0.27 10.98 -12.05
CA ALA A 172 -0.23 12.43 -12.23
C ALA A 172 -0.78 12.83 -13.61
N SER A 173 -0.28 12.20 -14.68
CA SER A 173 -0.77 12.45 -16.04
C SER A 173 -2.26 12.10 -16.22
N GLN A 174 -2.75 11.05 -15.56
CA GLN A 174 -4.17 10.69 -15.60
C GLN A 174 -5.06 11.68 -14.83
N ILE A 175 -4.57 12.25 -13.72
CA ILE A 175 -5.27 13.31 -13.00
C ILE A 175 -5.37 14.56 -13.87
N GLU A 176 -4.28 14.94 -14.55
CA GLU A 176 -4.23 16.09 -15.45
C GLU A 176 -5.14 15.92 -16.68
N SER A 177 -5.18 14.73 -17.28
CA SER A 177 -6.06 14.45 -18.41
C SER A 177 -7.55 14.51 -18.06
N LEU A 178 -7.90 14.35 -16.78
CA LEU A 178 -9.24 14.54 -16.24
C LEU A 178 -9.54 15.99 -15.84
N GLY A 179 -8.64 16.94 -16.14
CA GLY A 179 -8.78 18.36 -15.79
C GLY A 179 -8.36 18.72 -14.37
N GLY A 180 -7.77 17.78 -13.64
CA GLY A 180 -7.14 18.02 -12.35
C GLY A 180 -5.77 18.67 -12.47
N LYS A 181 -5.14 18.94 -11.33
CA LYS A 181 -3.74 19.35 -11.20
C LYS A 181 -3.03 18.40 -10.25
N ALA A 182 -1.94 17.81 -10.69
CA ALA A 182 -1.11 16.94 -9.85
C ALA A 182 0.29 17.52 -9.70
N LYS A 183 0.90 17.39 -8.52
CA LYS A 183 2.33 17.65 -8.31
C LYS A 183 2.94 16.52 -7.51
N ILE A 184 3.98 15.89 -8.04
CA ILE A 184 4.78 14.90 -7.31
C ILE A 184 5.75 15.65 -6.39
N ILE A 185 5.73 15.32 -5.10
CA ILE A 185 6.54 15.99 -4.06
C ILE A 185 7.27 14.92 -3.24
N TYR A 186 8.57 15.12 -3.03
CA TYR A 186 9.38 14.23 -2.19
C TYR A 186 9.20 14.53 -0.71
N LEU A 187 9.02 13.50 0.12
CA LEU A 187 8.90 13.67 1.57
C LEU A 187 10.21 14.17 2.21
N SER A 188 10.32 15.48 2.37
CA SER A 188 11.45 16.21 2.95
C SER A 188 10.97 17.56 3.50
N GLU A 189 11.80 18.30 4.24
CA GLU A 189 11.46 19.66 4.68
C GLU A 189 11.26 20.63 3.50
N VAL A 190 12.03 20.47 2.41
CA VAL A 190 11.79 21.21 1.15
C VAL A 190 10.44 20.81 0.56
N GLY A 191 10.14 19.52 0.53
CA GLY A 191 8.86 19.00 0.09
C GLY A 191 7.68 19.48 0.95
N PHE A 192 7.89 19.72 2.24
CA PHE A 192 6.87 20.35 3.09
C PHE A 192 6.54 21.75 2.58
N GLN A 193 7.56 22.57 2.30
CA GLN A 193 7.34 23.89 1.73
C GLN A 193 6.66 23.80 0.36
N ASP A 194 7.04 22.84 -0.48
CA ASP A 194 6.36 22.59 -1.76
C ASP A 194 4.87 22.27 -1.58
N ILE A 195 4.47 21.57 -0.52
CA ILE A 195 3.05 21.30 -0.20
C ILE A 195 2.34 22.61 0.15
N ILE A 196 2.96 23.46 0.98
CA ILE A 196 2.39 24.76 1.36
C ILE A 196 2.20 25.64 0.12
N ASP A 197 3.24 25.79 -0.69
CA ASP A 197 3.23 26.64 -1.88
C ASP A 197 2.26 26.11 -2.94
N PHE A 198 2.22 24.78 -3.13
CA PHE A 198 1.28 24.15 -4.03
C PHE A 198 -0.15 24.22 -3.50
N ALA A 199 -0.40 24.35 -2.19
CA ALA A 199 -1.73 24.44 -1.59
C ALA A 199 -2.75 23.43 -2.19
N PRO A 200 -2.50 22.11 -2.07
CA PRO A 200 -3.37 21.10 -2.65
C PRO A 200 -4.71 21.01 -1.91
N THR A 201 -5.75 20.57 -2.61
CA THR A 201 -7.03 20.18 -2.02
C THR A 201 -6.97 18.81 -1.37
N GLY A 202 -6.01 17.97 -1.73
CA GLY A 202 -5.82 16.65 -1.15
C GLY A 202 -4.41 16.06 -1.36
N LEU A 203 -4.03 15.13 -0.49
CA LEU A 203 -2.72 14.49 -0.48
C LEU A 203 -2.85 13.01 -0.82
N PHE A 204 -2.13 12.56 -1.83
CA PHE A 204 -2.00 11.14 -2.16
C PHE A 204 -0.65 10.64 -1.65
N TRP A 205 -0.65 9.68 -0.74
CA TRP A 205 0.54 9.26 0.01
C TRP A 205 1.14 7.93 -0.44
N ARG A 206 2.46 7.90 -0.56
CA ARG A 206 3.22 6.65 -0.63
C ARG A 206 4.60 6.74 0.02
N CYS A 207 4.62 6.88 1.34
CA CYS A 207 5.85 6.91 2.16
C CYS A 207 6.09 5.58 2.90
N LEU A 208 7.01 4.74 2.37
CA LEU A 208 7.52 3.44 2.88
C LEU A 208 7.51 3.33 4.42
N PRO A 209 7.62 2.13 5.03
CA PRO A 209 7.72 1.98 6.50
C PRO A 209 8.78 2.85 7.22
N GLY A 210 9.61 3.63 6.51
CA GLY A 210 10.37 4.78 7.04
C GLY A 210 9.53 5.95 7.61
N LEU A 211 8.24 5.75 7.88
CA LEU A 211 7.39 6.74 8.57
C LEU A 211 7.83 6.96 10.03
N ILE A 212 8.43 5.97 10.68
CA ILE A 212 9.00 6.13 12.03
C ILE A 212 10.15 7.14 12.00
N GLU A 213 11.04 7.02 11.01
CA GLU A 213 12.22 7.87 10.85
C GLU A 213 11.88 9.33 10.51
N ARG A 214 10.68 9.61 10.00
CA ARG A 214 10.23 10.95 9.58
C ARG A 214 8.95 11.41 10.30
N SER A 215 8.70 10.87 11.49
CA SER A 215 7.47 11.08 12.27
C SER A 215 7.16 12.56 12.50
N GLU A 216 8.15 13.39 12.82
CA GLU A 216 7.97 14.84 13.02
C GLU A 216 7.42 15.54 11.77
N LEU A 217 7.98 15.25 10.60
CA LEU A 217 7.55 15.82 9.33
C LEU A 217 6.14 15.37 8.96
N ILE A 218 5.80 14.11 9.23
CA ILE A 218 4.45 13.56 9.02
C ILE A 218 3.44 14.26 9.93
N ILE A 219 3.79 14.48 11.20
CA ILE A 219 2.96 15.23 12.14
C ILE A 219 2.74 16.67 11.62
N LYS A 220 3.79 17.36 11.15
CA LYS A 220 3.66 18.70 10.53
C LYS A 220 2.67 18.68 9.36
N ILE A 221 2.78 17.70 8.45
CA ILE A 221 1.87 17.61 7.30
C ILE A 221 0.45 17.24 7.75
N SER A 222 0.29 16.38 8.76
CA SER A 222 -1.02 16.06 9.35
C SER A 222 -1.74 17.27 9.92
N ASN A 223 -1.00 18.22 10.48
CA ASN A 223 -1.53 19.44 11.05
C ASN A 223 -2.08 20.41 9.98
N LEU A 224 -1.78 20.21 8.70
CA LEU A 224 -2.41 20.94 7.61
C LEU A 224 -3.88 20.56 7.40
N ARG A 225 -4.33 19.43 7.97
CA ARG A 225 -5.72 18.93 7.91
C ARG A 225 -6.27 18.81 6.49
N ILE A 226 -5.40 18.50 5.53
CA ILE A 226 -5.74 18.29 4.13
C ILE A 226 -6.25 16.84 3.96
N PRO A 227 -7.37 16.60 3.25
CA PRO A 227 -7.85 15.26 2.92
C PRO A 227 -6.78 14.39 2.27
N GLN A 228 -6.82 13.08 2.52
CA GLN A 228 -5.70 12.22 2.13
C GLN A 228 -6.04 10.76 1.83
N ILE A 229 -5.30 10.14 0.92
CA ILE A 229 -5.39 8.71 0.57
C ILE A 229 -3.98 8.12 0.40
N PRO A 230 -3.66 6.97 1.03
CA PRO A 230 -4.35 6.44 2.19
C PRO A 230 -4.27 7.42 3.38
N SER A 231 -5.14 7.23 4.37
CA SER A 231 -5.17 8.02 5.60
C SER A 231 -3.90 7.82 6.47
N PHE A 232 -3.34 8.89 7.04
CA PHE A 232 -2.18 8.90 7.96
C PHE A 232 -2.33 7.91 9.11
N GLU A 233 -3.55 7.76 9.61
CA GLU A 233 -3.94 6.86 10.68
C GLU A 233 -3.61 5.39 10.35
N TYR A 234 -3.34 5.09 9.07
CA TYR A 234 -3.06 3.75 8.58
C TYR A 234 -1.79 3.65 7.73
N THR A 235 -1.12 4.77 7.42
CA THR A 235 0.18 4.73 6.74
C THR A 235 1.24 4.05 7.59
N THR A 236 1.12 4.10 8.92
CA THR A 236 2.09 3.53 9.87
C THR A 236 1.92 2.03 10.13
N GLY A 237 1.16 1.30 9.30
CA GLY A 237 1.09 -0.17 9.34
C GLY A 237 0.18 -0.75 10.44
N ALA A 238 -0.92 -0.06 10.79
CA ALA A 238 -1.68 -0.30 12.02
C ALA A 238 -2.53 -1.59 12.09
N ILE A 239 -2.35 -2.55 11.19
CA ILE A 239 -2.64 -3.96 11.49
C ILE A 239 -1.37 -4.74 11.18
N PRO A 240 -0.35 -4.71 12.06
CA PRO A 240 0.81 -5.56 11.92
C PRO A 240 0.33 -7.00 11.81
N LYS A 241 1.07 -7.83 11.07
CA LYS A 241 0.81 -9.27 10.87
C LYS A 241 0.79 -10.06 12.19
N THR A 242 1.05 -9.41 13.31
CA THR A 242 1.08 -9.94 14.66
C THR A 242 -0.32 -9.96 15.26
N TYR A 243 -0.98 -11.11 15.18
CA TYR A 243 -1.93 -11.53 16.20
C TYR A 243 -1.15 -12.40 17.21
N LEU A 244 -0.77 -11.83 18.36
CA LEU A 244 -0.19 -12.60 19.46
C LEU A 244 -1.36 -13.22 20.24
N LEU A 245 -1.50 -14.55 20.19
CA LEU A 245 -2.56 -15.28 20.91
C LEU A 245 -2.41 -15.17 22.44
N SER A 246 -1.17 -15.05 22.93
CA SER A 246 -0.85 -14.63 24.30
C SER A 246 0.64 -14.31 24.43
N LYS A 247 1.00 -13.16 25.01
CA LYS A 247 2.39 -12.81 25.34
C LYS A 247 2.94 -13.65 26.50
N SER A 248 2.08 -14.16 27.37
CA SER A 248 2.49 -14.85 28.59
C SER A 248 2.93 -16.30 28.37
N ASP A 249 2.76 -16.83 27.15
CA ASP A 249 2.98 -18.25 26.86
C ASP A 249 3.65 -18.44 25.50
N PHE A 250 4.94 -18.11 25.46
CA PHE A 250 5.80 -18.34 24.30
C PHE A 250 5.74 -19.81 23.84
N THR A 251 5.70 -20.75 24.79
CA THR A 251 5.58 -22.19 24.53
C THR A 251 4.27 -22.53 23.82
N LYS A 252 3.14 -21.96 24.23
CA LYS A 252 1.85 -22.15 23.54
C LYS A 252 1.85 -21.59 22.12
N ASN A 253 2.47 -20.43 21.90
CA ASN A 253 2.62 -19.88 20.55
C ASN A 253 3.52 -20.77 19.68
N LEU A 254 4.63 -21.29 20.21
CA LEU A 254 5.51 -22.24 19.51
C LEU A 254 4.79 -23.54 19.18
N ASN A 255 4.05 -24.11 20.13
CA ASN A 255 3.28 -25.35 19.93
C ASN A 255 2.24 -25.19 18.81
N LEU A 256 1.60 -24.02 18.70
CA LEU A 256 0.69 -23.69 17.60
C LEU A 256 1.43 -23.62 16.25
N LEU A 257 2.60 -22.96 16.21
CA LEU A 257 3.41 -22.88 15.00
C LEU A 257 3.83 -24.27 14.52
N GLU A 258 4.16 -25.16 15.46
CA GLU A 258 4.58 -26.54 15.21
C GLU A 258 3.41 -27.42 14.77
N GLN A 259 2.29 -27.37 15.49
CA GLN A 259 1.05 -28.10 15.18
C GLN A 259 0.52 -27.79 13.78
N HIS A 260 0.59 -26.53 13.35
CA HIS A 260 0.00 -26.08 12.09
C HIS A 260 1.01 -25.90 10.96
N LYS A 261 2.30 -26.22 11.16
CA LYS A 261 3.38 -25.94 10.20
C LYS A 261 3.31 -24.51 9.67
N ALA A 262 3.12 -23.56 10.58
CA ALA A 262 2.72 -22.20 10.28
C ALA A 262 3.73 -21.44 9.41
N VAL A 263 3.33 -20.28 8.92
CA VAL A 263 4.24 -19.35 8.24
C VAL A 263 4.58 -18.22 9.19
N LEU A 264 5.87 -18.08 9.51
CA LEU A 264 6.35 -16.93 10.28
C LEU A 264 6.70 -15.80 9.31
N LYS A 265 6.20 -14.60 9.59
CA LYS A 265 6.48 -13.38 8.82
C LYS A 265 6.89 -12.28 9.80
N ALA A 266 7.89 -11.49 9.44
CA ALA A 266 8.20 -10.27 10.17
C ALA A 266 7.03 -9.28 10.10
N GLY A 267 6.64 -8.70 11.23
CA GLY A 267 5.42 -7.89 11.37
C GLY A 267 5.36 -6.68 10.44
N ASP A 268 6.51 -6.04 10.21
CA ASP A 268 6.65 -4.78 9.47
C ASP A 268 7.30 -4.98 8.07
N SER A 269 7.43 -6.23 7.63
CA SER A 269 8.07 -6.59 6.38
C SER A 269 7.09 -6.60 5.20
N ALA A 270 7.58 -6.33 3.99
CA ALA A 270 6.78 -6.27 2.76
C ALA A 270 7.52 -6.94 1.58
N GLY A 271 6.79 -7.24 0.50
CA GLY A 271 7.36 -7.83 -0.71
C GLY A 271 7.83 -9.28 -0.56
N GLY A 272 7.28 -10.02 0.40
CA GLY A 272 7.63 -11.42 0.65
C GLY A 272 9.00 -11.63 1.32
N LYS A 273 9.61 -10.57 1.87
CA LYS A 273 10.83 -10.66 2.65
C LYS A 273 10.57 -11.30 4.02
N GLU A 274 11.61 -11.95 4.56
CA GLU A 274 11.60 -12.51 5.93
C GLU A 274 10.41 -13.46 6.18
N VAL A 275 10.02 -14.21 5.15
CA VAL A 275 8.98 -15.24 5.21
C VAL A 275 9.63 -16.58 5.44
N ILE A 276 9.15 -17.27 6.47
CA ILE A 276 9.67 -18.57 6.88
C ILE A 276 8.54 -19.59 6.85
N LEU A 277 8.71 -20.63 6.04
CA LEU A 277 7.71 -21.67 5.84
C LEU A 277 7.98 -22.86 6.78
N GLY A 278 7.15 -23.02 7.81
CA GLY A 278 7.30 -24.07 8.82
C GLY A 278 7.36 -25.48 8.24
N LYS A 279 6.63 -25.74 7.14
CA LYS A 279 6.64 -27.03 6.44
C LYS A 279 8.02 -27.45 5.90
N ASN A 280 8.97 -26.53 5.78
CA ASN A 280 10.30 -26.79 5.24
C ASN A 280 11.32 -27.14 6.34
N PHE A 281 10.92 -27.18 7.61
CA PHE A 281 11.80 -27.57 8.71
C PHE A 281 11.79 -29.07 8.97
N LYS A 282 12.97 -29.59 9.27
CA LYS A 282 13.16 -30.94 9.81
C LYS A 282 13.24 -30.94 11.35
N ASP A 283 13.54 -29.79 11.95
CA ASP A 283 13.74 -29.59 13.40
C ASP A 283 12.62 -28.71 14.02
N SER A 284 12.68 -28.49 15.33
CA SER A 284 11.68 -27.70 16.08
C SER A 284 11.72 -26.20 15.72
N TRP A 285 10.61 -25.49 15.92
CA TRP A 285 10.57 -24.03 15.77
C TRP A 285 11.50 -23.30 16.74
N GLU A 286 11.76 -23.88 17.91
CA GLU A 286 12.62 -23.30 18.93
C GLU A 286 14.07 -23.19 18.44
N ASP A 287 14.60 -24.25 17.83
CA ASP A 287 15.96 -24.27 17.29
C ASP A 287 16.14 -23.27 16.15
N LYS A 288 15.11 -23.15 15.30
CA LYS A 288 15.15 -22.20 14.18
C LYS A 288 15.13 -20.74 14.65
N LEU A 289 14.33 -20.42 15.67
CA LEU A 289 14.30 -19.07 16.23
C LEU A 289 15.63 -18.72 16.89
N LYS A 290 16.26 -19.67 17.61
CA LYS A 290 17.60 -19.50 18.16
C LYS A 290 18.64 -19.22 17.06
N GLU A 291 18.59 -19.94 15.94
CA GLU A 291 19.46 -19.70 14.78
C GLU A 291 19.31 -18.27 14.25
N ILE A 292 18.08 -17.82 14.00
CA ILE A 292 17.79 -16.47 13.47
C ILE A 292 18.23 -15.38 14.44
N MET A 293 17.97 -15.56 15.73
CA MET A 293 18.38 -14.61 16.77
C MET A 293 19.90 -14.53 16.90
N ASN A 294 20.61 -15.64 16.66
CA ASN A 294 22.06 -15.70 16.72
C ASN A 294 22.76 -15.27 15.41
N SER A 295 22.07 -15.32 14.27
CA SER A 295 22.60 -14.90 12.96
C SER A 295 22.55 -13.39 12.73
N ASN A 296 21.85 -12.63 13.58
CA ASN A 296 21.81 -11.16 13.55
C ASN A 296 22.93 -10.52 14.41
N ARG A 297 24.14 -11.09 14.39
CA ARG A 297 25.36 -10.46 14.92
C ARG A 297 26.22 -9.91 13.80
#